data_AF-W6TFJ2-F1
#
_entry.id   AF-W6TFJ2-F1
#
_cell.length_a   1.000
_cell.length_b   1.000
_cell.length_c   1.000
_cell.angle_alpha   90.00
_cell.angle_beta   90.00
_cell.angle_gamma   90.00
#
_symmetry.space_group_name_H-M   'P 1'
#
loop_
_entity.id
_entity.type
_entity.pdbx_description
1 polymer ?
#
loop_
_entity_poly.entity_id
_entity_poly.type
_entity_poly.pdbx_seq_one_letter_code
_entity_poly.pdbx_strand_id
1 'polypeptide(L)'
;MQETVKTAIVVGVSEPKVGTAVLNVTGTDNKEGAKILSTDSNHKPGATDAGKAAAILSTVSGEEMLGSIINSKEVKELSAQATADTTPLEFAKGGTGDYLGKDATPKATAVAGGIALR
;
A
#
# COMPACT_ATOMS: atom_id res chain seq x y z
N MET A 1 12.54 -3.01 10.60
CA MET A 1 12.59 -1.96 9.55
C MET A 1 12.63 -0.55 10.13
N GLN A 2 11.73 -0.14 11.02
CA GLN A 2 11.81 1.21 11.61
C GLN A 2 13.14 1.45 12.37
N GLU A 3 13.57 0.51 13.20
CA GLU A 3 14.80 0.68 14.00
C GLU A 3 16.08 0.72 13.14
N THR A 4 16.12 -0.05 12.06
CA THR A 4 17.21 -0.01 11.08
C THR A 4 17.25 1.33 10.34
N VAL A 5 16.10 1.91 9.99
CA VAL A 5 16.04 3.24 9.35
C VAL A 5 16.44 4.34 10.33
N LYS A 6 16.00 4.29 11.58
CA LYS A 6 16.46 5.24 12.62
C LYS A 6 17.97 5.20 12.78
N THR A 7 18.55 4.00 12.86
CA THR A 7 20.00 3.82 12.97
C THR A 7 20.72 4.42 11.75
N ALA A 8 20.19 4.20 10.55
CA ALA A 8 20.72 4.78 9.31
C ALA A 8 20.69 6.31 9.31
N ILE A 9 19.60 6.92 9.80
CA ILE A 9 19.47 8.37 9.92
C ILE A 9 20.50 8.94 10.92
N VAL A 10 20.70 8.26 12.06
CA VAL A 10 21.71 8.65 13.06
C VAL A 10 23.12 8.65 12.46
N VAL A 11 23.42 7.76 11.51
CA VAL A 11 24.73 7.71 10.83
C VAL A 11 24.78 8.54 9.53
N GLY A 12 23.78 9.39 9.27
CA GLY A 12 23.80 10.41 8.21
C GLY A 12 23.08 10.04 6.90
N VAL A 13 22.34 8.92 6.85
CA VAL A 13 21.47 8.60 5.70
C VAL A 13 20.22 9.47 5.74
N SER A 14 19.81 10.03 4.60
CA SER A 14 18.60 10.84 4.51
C SER A 14 17.33 10.04 4.85
N GLU A 15 16.36 10.73 5.45
CA GLU A 15 15.05 10.12 5.72
C GLU A 15 14.33 9.78 4.39
N PRO A 16 13.72 8.59 4.27
CA PRO A 16 13.00 8.21 3.05
C PRO A 16 11.83 9.15 2.76
N LYS A 17 11.68 9.57 1.50
CA LYS A 17 10.55 10.38 1.05
C LYS A 17 9.22 9.64 1.22
N VAL A 18 8.12 10.39 1.33
CA VAL A 18 6.76 9.83 1.35
C VAL A 18 6.06 10.20 0.05
N GLY A 19 5.74 9.20 -0.77
CA GLY A 19 4.97 9.40 -2.00
C GLY A 19 3.47 9.55 -1.71
N THR A 20 2.84 10.52 -2.38
CA THR A 20 1.41 10.87 -2.21
C THR A 20 0.53 10.47 -3.39
N ALA A 21 1.14 9.85 -4.41
CA ALA A 21 0.48 9.41 -5.62
C ALA A 21 -0.64 8.40 -5.32
N VAL A 22 -1.80 8.53 -5.96
CA VAL A 22 -2.99 7.68 -5.75
C VAL A 22 -3.02 6.50 -6.74
N LEU A 23 -4.03 5.62 -6.71
CA LEU A 23 -4.02 4.38 -7.49
C LEU A 23 -4.20 4.56 -9.01
N ASN A 24 -4.54 5.77 -9.48
CA ASN A 24 -4.76 6.08 -10.89
C ASN A 24 -3.58 6.81 -11.58
N VAL A 25 -2.38 6.74 -11.01
CA VAL A 25 -1.18 7.48 -11.46
C VAL A 25 -0.81 7.26 -12.93
N THR A 26 -1.15 6.11 -13.51
CA THR A 26 -0.88 5.81 -14.93
C THR A 26 -1.98 6.32 -15.88
N GLY A 27 -2.94 7.12 -15.39
CA GLY A 27 -4.13 7.51 -16.16
C GLY A 27 -5.16 6.39 -16.32
N THR A 28 -4.89 5.22 -15.74
CA THR A 28 -5.77 4.04 -15.70
C THR A 28 -6.19 3.80 -14.27
N ASP A 29 -7.47 3.46 -14.05
CA ASP A 29 -7.96 3.09 -12.73
C ASP A 29 -7.45 1.69 -12.32
N ASN A 30 -6.45 1.66 -11.43
CA ASN A 30 -5.87 0.42 -10.92
C ASN A 30 -6.40 0.05 -9.53
N LYS A 31 -7.48 0.66 -9.04
CA LYS A 31 -7.95 0.46 -7.66
C LYS A 31 -8.15 -1.00 -7.26
N GLU A 32 -8.63 -1.85 -8.17
CA GLU A 32 -8.80 -3.29 -7.88
C GLU A 32 -7.47 -4.02 -7.69
N GLY A 33 -6.32 -3.43 -8.06
CA GLY A 33 -5.02 -3.97 -7.71
C GLY A 33 -4.79 -4.13 -6.21
N ALA A 34 -5.43 -3.30 -5.38
CA ALA A 34 -5.39 -3.45 -3.92
C ALA A 34 -6.05 -4.75 -3.42
N LYS A 35 -6.94 -5.37 -4.21
CA LYS A 35 -7.59 -6.65 -3.86
C LYS A 35 -6.60 -7.79 -3.70
N ILE A 36 -5.38 -7.67 -4.24
CA ILE A 36 -4.32 -8.67 -4.07
C ILE A 36 -4.01 -8.95 -2.58
N LEU A 37 -4.33 -7.98 -1.72
CA LEU A 37 -4.14 -8.04 -0.26
C LEU A 37 -5.33 -8.63 0.49
N SER A 38 -6.37 -9.10 -0.20
CA SER A 38 -7.55 -9.65 0.46
C SER A 38 -7.23 -10.92 1.24
N THR A 39 -7.78 -11.01 2.45
CA THR A 39 -7.77 -12.20 3.31
C THR A 39 -9.07 -12.97 3.25
N ASP A 40 -10.11 -12.39 2.66
CA ASP A 40 -11.43 -12.99 2.57
C ASP A 40 -11.46 -13.99 1.40
N SER A 41 -11.89 -15.21 1.70
CA SER A 41 -12.00 -16.28 0.70
C SER A 41 -13.15 -16.09 -0.29
N ASN A 42 -14.15 -15.27 0.03
CA ASN A 42 -15.30 -14.98 -0.84
C ASN A 42 -15.06 -13.73 -1.71
N HIS A 43 -14.14 -12.86 -1.32
CA HIS A 43 -13.83 -11.60 -2.00
C HIS A 43 -12.38 -11.56 -2.48
N LYS A 44 -11.92 -12.68 -3.05
CA LYS A 44 -10.55 -12.85 -3.57
C LYS A 44 -10.28 -11.91 -4.75
N PRO A 45 -9.01 -11.55 -4.98
CA PRO A 45 -8.59 -10.88 -6.21
C PRO A 45 -8.95 -11.71 -7.45
N GLY A 46 -9.45 -11.04 -8.48
CA GLY A 46 -9.71 -11.61 -9.80
C GLY A 46 -8.43 -11.68 -10.66
N ALA A 47 -8.53 -12.32 -11.82
CA ALA A 47 -7.39 -12.57 -12.71
C ALA A 47 -6.67 -11.29 -13.19
N THR A 48 -7.39 -10.17 -13.32
CA THR A 48 -6.85 -8.89 -13.79
C THR A 48 -6.29 -8.02 -12.67
N ASP A 49 -6.59 -8.34 -11.41
CA ASP A 49 -6.18 -7.53 -10.25
C ASP A 49 -4.67 -7.62 -10.01
N ALA A 50 -4.05 -8.78 -10.30
CA ALA A 50 -2.61 -8.94 -10.20
C ALA A 50 -1.83 -7.99 -11.15
N GLY A 51 -2.33 -7.79 -12.37
CA GLY A 51 -1.73 -6.85 -13.33
C GLY A 51 -1.85 -5.40 -12.86
N LYS A 52 -2.99 -5.03 -12.26
CA LYS A 52 -3.21 -3.71 -11.66
C LYS A 52 -2.32 -3.49 -10.42
N ALA A 53 -2.13 -4.51 -9.60
CA ALA A 53 -1.21 -4.47 -8.46
C ALA A 53 0.23 -4.25 -8.92
N ALA A 54 0.67 -4.95 -9.97
CA ALA A 54 1.98 -4.75 -10.57
C ALA A 54 2.14 -3.33 -11.14
N ALA A 55 1.10 -2.78 -11.76
CA ALA A 55 1.09 -1.39 -12.22
C ALA A 55 1.26 -0.40 -11.05
N ILE A 56 0.53 -0.57 -9.95
CA ILE A 56 0.70 0.24 -8.72
C ILE A 56 2.12 0.12 -8.17
N LEU A 57 2.68 -1.10 -8.13
CA LEU A 57 4.03 -1.33 -7.64
C LEU A 57 5.08 -0.64 -8.51
N SER A 58 4.86 -0.59 -9.83
CA SER A 58 5.80 0.03 -10.77
C SER A 58 5.85 1.57 -10.71
N THR A 59 4.83 2.21 -10.11
CA THR A 59 4.78 3.69 -10.02
C THR A 59 5.40 4.23 -8.74
N VAL A 60 5.78 3.37 -7.80
CA VAL A 60 6.36 3.78 -6.52
C VAL A 60 7.84 3.45 -6.47
N SER A 61 8.65 4.40 -6.02
CA SER A 61 10.06 4.11 -5.73
C SER A 61 10.19 3.32 -4.42
N GLY A 62 11.28 2.56 -4.27
CA GLY A 62 11.59 1.87 -3.02
C GLY A 62 11.77 2.84 -1.84
N GLU A 63 12.27 4.04 -2.10
CA GLU A 63 12.39 5.11 -1.09
C GLU A 63 11.01 5.56 -0.58
N GLU A 64 10.07 5.81 -1.49
CA GLU A 64 8.70 6.21 -1.15
C GLU A 64 7.91 5.12 -0.44
N MET A 65 8.11 3.86 -0.86
CA MET A 65 7.49 2.71 -0.23
C MET A 65 8.02 2.53 1.19
N LEU A 66 9.34 2.61 1.39
CA LEU A 66 9.96 2.53 2.71
C LEU A 66 9.49 3.68 3.61
N GLY A 67 9.45 4.91 3.09
CA GLY A 67 8.94 6.09 3.80
C GLY A 67 7.49 5.95 4.23
N SER A 68 6.64 5.33 3.39
CA SER A 68 5.26 5.02 3.75
C SER A 68 5.18 3.98 4.87
N ILE A 69 5.96 2.91 4.79
CA ILE A 69 5.96 1.82 5.78
C ILE A 69 6.44 2.30 7.16
N ILE A 70 7.54 3.07 7.22
CA ILE A 70 8.07 3.53 8.52
C ILE A 70 7.14 4.51 9.24
N ASN A 71 6.34 5.26 8.47
CA ASN A 71 5.38 6.22 8.99
C ASN A 71 4.03 5.59 9.35
N SER A 72 3.81 4.31 8.99
CA SER A 72 2.65 3.53 9.39
C SER A 72 2.82 3.07 10.85
N LYS A 73 1.92 3.53 11.73
CA LYS A 73 1.99 3.27 13.18
C LYS A 73 0.89 2.35 13.70
N GLU A 74 -0.25 2.30 13.02
CA GLU A 74 -1.40 1.50 13.42
C GLU A 74 -1.53 0.25 12.56
N VAL A 75 -1.84 -0.87 13.19
CA VAL A 75 -2.25 -2.10 12.51
C VAL A 75 -3.71 -2.32 12.85
N LYS A 76 -4.60 -2.20 11.87
CA LYS A 76 -6.00 -2.58 11.99
C LYS A 76 -6.49 -3.24 10.71
N GLU A 77 -7.44 -4.13 10.85
CA GLU A 77 -8.15 -4.67 9.69
C GLU A 77 -9.08 -3.60 9.12
N LEU A 78 -9.21 -3.58 7.80
CA LEU A 78 -10.16 -2.69 7.13
C LEU A 78 -11.59 -3.16 7.41
N SER A 79 -12.32 -2.41 8.25
CA SER A 79 -13.76 -2.62 8.51
C SER A 79 -14.66 -1.80 7.59
N ALA A 80 -14.09 -0.97 6.73
CA ALA A 80 -14.74 -0.13 5.74
C ALA A 80 -13.82 0.07 4.54
N GLN A 81 -14.31 0.74 3.49
CA GLN A 81 -13.52 1.04 2.30
C GLN A 81 -12.20 1.74 2.65
N ALA A 82 -11.13 1.36 1.94
CA ALA A 82 -9.85 2.05 2.05
C ALA A 82 -9.97 3.50 1.57
N THR A 83 -9.22 4.39 2.19
CA THR A 83 -9.18 5.84 1.89
C THR A 83 -7.75 6.32 1.72
N ALA A 84 -7.55 7.61 1.45
CA ALA A 84 -6.23 8.25 1.39
C ALA A 84 -5.42 8.16 2.71
N ASP A 85 -6.10 7.87 3.83
CA ASP A 85 -5.49 7.73 5.16
C ASP A 85 -5.15 6.28 5.53
N THR A 86 -5.65 5.31 4.75
CA THR A 86 -5.31 3.90 4.95
C THR A 86 -3.80 3.70 4.76
N THR A 87 -3.19 3.07 5.75
CA THR A 87 -1.75 2.91 5.86
C THR A 87 -1.26 1.57 5.31
N PRO A 88 0.05 1.43 4.99
CA PRO A 88 0.64 0.15 4.60
C PRO A 88 0.35 -1.02 5.54
N LEU A 89 0.37 -0.80 6.85
CA LEU A 89 0.12 -1.86 7.82
C LEU A 89 -1.33 -2.35 7.81
N GLU A 90 -2.30 -1.46 7.54
CA GLU A 90 -3.71 -1.84 7.36
C GLU A 90 -3.91 -2.64 6.07
N PHE A 91 -3.28 -2.18 4.99
CA PHE A 91 -3.24 -2.93 3.73
C PHE A 91 -2.57 -4.30 3.89
N ALA A 92 -1.47 -4.39 4.63
CA ALA A 92 -0.80 -5.65 4.93
C ALA A 92 -1.67 -6.57 5.81
N LYS A 93 -2.36 -6.00 6.80
CA LYS A 93 -3.31 -6.75 7.63
C LYS A 93 -4.43 -7.34 6.78
N GLY A 94 -4.88 -6.58 5.78
CA GLY A 94 -5.85 -7.01 4.78
C GLY A 94 -7.29 -6.76 5.21
N GLY A 95 -8.20 -7.49 4.57
CA GLY A 95 -9.65 -7.38 4.74
C GLY A 95 -10.36 -7.97 3.51
N THR A 96 -11.59 -7.53 3.26
CA THR A 96 -12.33 -7.94 2.07
C THR A 96 -11.82 -7.21 0.82
N GLY A 97 -11.78 -7.88 -0.33
CA GLY A 97 -11.43 -7.25 -1.60
C GLY A 97 -12.35 -6.06 -1.95
N ASP A 98 -13.59 -6.09 -1.46
CA ASP A 98 -14.57 -5.02 -1.66
C ASP A 98 -14.27 -3.75 -0.87
N TYR A 99 -13.48 -3.83 0.20
CA TYR A 99 -12.97 -2.67 0.92
C TYR A 99 -11.63 -2.19 0.38
N LEU A 100 -10.76 -3.12 0.03
CA LEU A 100 -9.41 -2.84 -0.46
C LEU A 100 -9.43 -2.12 -1.82
N GLY A 101 -10.21 -2.63 -2.77
CA GLY A 101 -10.22 -2.15 -4.16
C GLY A 101 -11.42 -1.30 -4.54
N LYS A 102 -12.09 -0.66 -3.57
CA LYS A 102 -13.32 0.11 -3.83
C LYS A 102 -13.04 1.47 -4.46
N ASP A 103 -12.04 2.16 -3.93
CA ASP A 103 -11.73 3.56 -4.20
C ASP A 103 -10.31 3.68 -4.77
N ALA A 104 -10.10 4.66 -5.65
CA ALA A 104 -8.79 5.01 -6.20
C ALA A 104 -8.03 6.03 -5.35
N THR A 105 -8.68 6.65 -4.35
CA THR A 105 -8.05 7.63 -3.43
C THR A 105 -6.93 7.10 -2.53
N PRO A 106 -6.82 5.80 -2.18
CA PRO A 106 -5.68 5.31 -1.41
C PRO A 106 -4.35 5.61 -2.10
N LYS A 107 -3.31 5.81 -1.28
CA LYS A 107 -1.97 6.09 -1.79
C LYS A 107 -1.38 4.80 -2.40
N ALA A 108 -0.80 4.91 -3.58
CA ALA A 108 -0.07 3.82 -4.25
C ALA A 108 1.05 3.27 -3.36
N THR A 109 1.75 4.15 -2.63
CA THR A 109 2.78 3.77 -1.65
C THR A 109 2.22 2.98 -0.48
N ALA A 110 0.97 3.22 -0.08
CA ALA A 110 0.31 2.47 0.98
C ALA A 110 -0.02 1.05 0.53
N VAL A 111 -0.61 0.88 -0.66
CA VAL A 111 -0.90 -0.43 -1.24
C VAL A 111 0.39 -1.21 -1.49
N ALA A 112 1.40 -0.59 -2.12
CA ALA A 112 2.68 -1.23 -2.39
C ALA A 112 3.44 -1.60 -1.11
N GLY A 113 3.39 -0.75 -0.08
CA GLY A 113 3.94 -1.08 1.23
C GLY A 113 3.21 -2.25 1.88
N GLY A 114 1.89 -2.35 1.72
CA GLY A 114 1.10 -3.50 2.16
C GLY A 114 1.49 -4.80 1.44
N ILE A 115 1.77 -4.73 0.14
CA ILE A 115 2.30 -5.86 -0.66
C ILE A 115 3.66 -6.30 -0.14
N ALA A 116 4.57 -5.37 0.14
CA ALA A 116 5.93 -5.69 0.61
C ALA A 116 5.97 -6.30 2.02
N LEU A 117 4.95 -6.04 2.85
CA LEU A 117 4.85 -6.51 4.22
C LEU A 117 4.22 -7.91 4.36
N ARG A 118 3.63 -8.47 3.29
CA ARG A 118 3.01 -9.80 3.26
C ARG A 118 3.93 -10.84 2.63
#